data_AF-A0A9E3FJR0-F1
#
_entry.id   AF-A0A9E3FJR0-F1
#
_cell.length_a   1.000
_cell.length_b   1.000
_cell.length_c   1.000
_cell.angle_alpha   90.00
_cell.angle_beta   90.00
_cell.angle_gamma   90.00
#
_symmetry.space_group_name_H-M   'P 1'
#
loop_
_entity.id
_entity.type
_entity.pdbx_description
1 polymer ?
#
loop_
_entity_poly.entity_id
_entity_poly.type
_entity_poly.pdbx_seq_one_letter_code
_entity_poly.pdbx_strand_id
1 'polypeptide(L)' 'MERPVEGLSDEEVLALAELGLTGEQDARLSELLERNRKGALDADGWHELDEMMRLYERGLLRKSQALKVAVQRGSRDPL' A
#
# COMPACT_ATOMS: atom_id res chain seq x y z
N MET A 1 -11.18 -14.13 2.50
CA MET A 1 -10.50 -13.61 3.70
C MET A 1 -9.03 -13.54 3.38
N GLU A 2 -8.40 -12.39 3.58
CA GLU A 2 -6.96 -12.23 3.34
C GLU A 2 -6.17 -12.93 4.45
N ARG A 3 -5.10 -13.68 4.11
CA ARG A 3 -4.31 -14.42 5.09
C ARG A 3 -3.57 -13.45 6.03
N PRO A 4 -3.53 -13.70 7.35
CA PRO A 4 -2.70 -12.95 8.29
C PRO A 4 -1.23 -13.00 7.88
N VAL A 5 -0.50 -11.90 8.09
CA VAL A 5 0.91 -11.78 7.66
C VAL A 5 1.81 -12.76 8.42
N GLU A 6 1.47 -13.07 9.67
CA GLU A 6 2.17 -14.05 10.51
C GLU A 6 2.09 -15.48 9.97
N GLY A 7 1.10 -15.77 9.11
CA GLY A 7 0.93 -17.07 8.48
C GLY A 7 1.61 -17.21 7.12
N LEU A 8 2.32 -16.17 6.66
CA LEU A 8 3.02 -16.17 5.38
C LEU A 8 4.46 -16.67 5.52
N SER A 9 5.04 -17.18 4.43
CA SER A 9 6.46 -17.55 4.37
C SER A 9 7.37 -16.33 4.49
N ASP A 10 8.65 -16.52 4.81
CA ASP A 10 9.60 -15.40 4.92
C ASP A 10 9.75 -14.64 3.59
N GLU A 11 9.69 -15.36 2.45
CA GLU A 11 9.72 -14.77 1.11
C GLU A 11 8.44 -13.95 0.83
N GLU A 12 7.26 -14.47 1.18
CA GLU A 12 6.00 -13.73 1.06
C GLU A 12 5.98 -12.48 1.96
N VAL A 13 6.52 -12.59 3.18
CA VAL A 13 6.66 -11.46 4.12
C VAL A 13 7.62 -10.40 3.57
N LEU A 14 8.78 -10.80 3.04
CA LEU A 14 9.73 -9.87 2.42
C LEU A 14 9.12 -9.16 1.21
N ALA A 15 8.44 -9.89 0.33
CA ALA A 15 7.73 -9.30 -0.81
C ALA A 15 6.65 -8.30 -0.37
N LEU A 16 5.92 -8.59 0.72
CA LEU A 16 4.96 -7.65 1.33
C LEU A 16 5.63 -6.45 2.00
N ALA A 17 6.80 -6.63 2.60
CA ALA A 17 7.57 -5.56 3.21
C ALA A 17 8.18 -4.60 2.18
N GLU A 18 8.33 -5.05 0.92
CA GLU A 18 8.82 -4.24 -0.20
C GLU A 18 7.69 -3.66 -1.05
N LEU A 19 6.48 -4.18 -0.91
CA LEU A 19 5.30 -3.74 -1.67
C LEU A 19 5.08 -2.23 -1.55
N GLY A 20 4.85 -1.62 -2.71
CA GLY A 20 4.49 -0.22 -2.89
C GLY A 20 3.46 -0.12 -4.01
N LEU A 21 2.96 1.09 -4.25
CA LEU A 21 2.18 1.34 -5.46
C LEU A 21 3.04 1.01 -6.68
N THR A 22 2.44 0.41 -7.71
CA THR A 22 3.11 0.31 -9.01
C THR A 22 3.35 1.72 -9.55
N GLY A 23 4.31 1.89 -10.47
CA GLY A 23 4.56 3.22 -11.06
C GLY A 23 3.33 3.83 -11.73
N GLU A 24 2.44 2.99 -12.27
CA GLU A 24 1.15 3.41 -12.84
C GLU A 24 0.17 3.88 -11.77
N GLN A 25 0.05 3.14 -10.66
CA GLN A 25 -0.78 3.52 -9.52
C GLN A 25 -0.27 4.80 -8.85
N ASP A 26 1.04 4.96 -8.71
CA ASP A 26 1.62 6.16 -8.11
C ASP A 26 1.41 7.40 -8.97
N ALA A 27 1.59 7.27 -10.29
CA ALA A 27 1.31 8.33 -11.26
C ALA A 27 -0.18 8.73 -11.25
N ARG A 28 -1.08 7.73 -11.23
CA ARG A 28 -2.52 7.98 -11.21
C ARG A 28 -2.98 8.64 -9.91
N LEU A 29 -2.45 8.21 -8.77
CA LEU A 29 -2.74 8.81 -7.47
C LEU A 29 -2.30 10.27 -7.46
N SER A 30 -1.10 10.55 -7.96
CA SER A 30 -0.55 11.90 -8.07
C SER A 30 -1.42 12.80 -8.94
N GLU A 31 -1.92 12.30 -10.07
CA GLU A 31 -2.84 13.03 -10.94
C GLU A 31 -4.17 13.35 -10.25
N LEU A 32 -4.78 12.37 -9.58
CA LEU A 32 -6.04 12.57 -8.87
C LEU A 32 -5.90 13.57 -7.71
N LEU A 33 -4.80 13.49 -6.95
CA LEU A 33 -4.50 14.45 -5.89
C LEU A 33 -4.29 15.88 -6.44
N GLU A 34 -3.61 16.01 -7.58
CA GLU A 34 -3.40 17.29 -8.26
C GLU A 34 -4.73 17.90 -8.73
N ARG A 35 -5.60 17.09 -9.34
CA ARG A 35 -6.94 17.52 -9.78
C ARG A 35 -7.84 17.86 -8.60
N ASN A 36 -7.78 17.09 -7.52
CA ASN A 36 -8.50 17.35 -6.28
C ASN A 36 -8.10 18.70 -5.67
N ARG A 37 -6.79 18.98 -5.57
CA ARG A 37 -6.27 20.26 -5.06
C ARG A 37 -6.76 21.46 -5.86
N LYS A 38 -6.98 21.28 -7.16
CA LYS A 38 -7.51 22.29 -8.08
C LYS A 38 -9.04 22.41 -8.05
N GLY A 39 -9.74 21.58 -7.28
CA GLY A 39 -11.21 21.50 -7.29
C GLY A 39 -11.78 21.00 -8.62
N ALA A 40 -10.99 20.30 -9.42
CA ALA A 40 -11.32 19.83 -10.77
C ALA A 40 -11.65 18.33 -10.82
N LEU A 41 -12.00 17.76 -9.68
CA LEU A 41 -12.39 16.36 -9.54
C LEU A 41 -13.92 16.26 -9.59
N ASP A 42 -14.41 15.50 -10.55
CA ASP A 42 -15.82 15.13 -10.68
C ASP A 42 -16.16 13.94 -9.77
N ALA A 43 -17.43 13.54 -9.73
CA ALA A 43 -17.89 12.47 -8.86
C ALA A 43 -17.16 11.14 -9.10
N ASP A 44 -16.85 10.83 -10.36
CA ASP A 44 -16.12 9.62 -10.74
C ASP A 44 -14.67 9.69 -10.28
N GLY A 45 -13.99 10.83 -10.45
CA GLY A 45 -12.65 11.04 -9.94
C GLY A 45 -12.57 10.99 -8.41
N TRP A 46 -13.59 11.47 -7.70
CA TRP A 46 -13.69 11.33 -6.24
C TRP A 46 -13.83 9.88 -5.81
N HIS A 47 -14.63 9.10 -6.54
CA HIS A 47 -14.76 7.67 -6.28
C HIS A 47 -13.43 6.94 -6.50
N GLU A 48 -12.77 7.19 -7.63
CA GLU A 48 -11.47 6.61 -7.95
C GLU A 48 -10.39 6.98 -6.93
N LEU A 49 -10.36 8.25 -6.49
CA LEU A 49 -9.44 8.70 -5.44
C LEU A 49 -9.69 7.97 -4.11
N ASP A 50 -10.95 7.79 -3.71
CA ASP A 50 -11.30 7.04 -2.49
C ASP A 50 -10.86 5.57 -2.59
N GLU A 51 -11.08 4.92 -3.74
CA GLU A 51 -10.63 3.54 -3.96
C GLU A 51 -9.10 3.41 -3.91
N MET A 52 -8.39 4.35 -4.53
CA MET A 52 -6.92 4.38 -4.51
C MET A 52 -6.37 4.63 -3.12
N MET A 53 -6.98 5.55 -2.35
CA MET A 53 -6.60 5.81 -0.96
C MET A 53 -6.81 4.57 -0.08
N ARG A 54 -7.93 3.86 -0.23
CA ARG A 54 -8.17 2.60 0.49
C ARG A 54 -7.18 1.51 0.12
N LEU A 55 -6.81 1.40 -1.16
CA LEU A 55 -5.80 0.46 -1.62
C LEU A 55 -4.44 0.79 -1.00
N TYR A 56 -4.08 2.08 -1.00
CA TYR A 56 -2.83 2.58 -0.43
C TYR A 56 -2.75 2.34 1.07
N GLU A 57 -3.77 2.71 1.83
CA GLU A 57 -3.84 2.50 3.29
C GLU A 57 -3.77 1.02 3.67
N ARG A 58 -4.51 0.17 2.97
CA ARG A 58 -4.45 -1.28 3.17
C ARG A 58 -3.06 -1.83 2.85
N GLY A 59 -2.45 -1.37 1.76
CA GLY A 59 -1.08 -1.73 1.39
C GLY A 59 -0.06 -1.33 2.46
N LEU A 60 -0.14 -0.10 2.96
CA LEU A 60 0.73 0.40 4.03
C LEU A 60 0.57 -0.39 5.33
N LEU A 61 -0.66 -0.71 5.72
CA LEU A 61 -0.92 -1.50 6.92
C LEU A 61 -0.28 -2.90 6.82
N ARG A 62 -0.49 -3.58 5.68
CA ARG A 62 0.09 -4.91 5.45
C ARG A 62 1.61 -4.85 5.37
N LYS A 63 2.19 -3.81 4.75
CA LYS A 63 3.63 -3.58 4.69
C LYS A 63 4.22 -3.38 6.09
N SER A 64 3.57 -2.60 6.95
CA SER A 64 3.99 -2.39 8.34
C SER A 64 3.97 -3.68 9.14
N GLN A 65 2.91 -4.49 8.99
CA GLN A 65 2.83 -5.82 9.60
C GLN A 65 3.94 -6.74 9.09
N ALA A 66 4.22 -6.73 7.79
CA ALA A 66 5.28 -7.54 7.18
C ALA A 66 6.67 -7.13 7.64
N LEU A 67 6.96 -5.83 7.74
CA LEU A 67 8.21 -5.32 8.31
C LEU A 67 8.39 -5.80 9.76
N LYS A 68 7.34 -5.73 10.58
CA LYS A 68 7.38 -6.23 11.95
C LYS A 68 7.68 -7.72 12.01
N VAL A 69 7.01 -8.53 11.19
CA VAL A 69 7.22 -9.98 11.14
C VAL A 69 8.62 -10.32 10.62
N ALA A 70 9.11 -9.62 9.58
CA ALA A 70 10.46 -9.81 9.04
C ALA A 70 11.54 -9.54 10.10
N VAL A 71 11.38 -8.47 10.89
CA VAL A 71 12.29 -8.16 12.00
C VAL A 71 12.18 -9.21 13.11
N GLN A 72 10.96 -9.62 13.49
CA GLN A 72 10.76 -10.66 14.51
C GLN A 72 11.36 -12.01 14.13
N ARG A 73 11.36 -12.36 12.85
CA ARG A 73 11.91 -13.62 12.31
C ARG A 73 13.41 -13.53 12.01
N GLY A 74 14.02 -12.35 12.12
CA GLY A 74 15.42 -12.12 11.78
C GLY A 74 15.71 -12.11 10.27
N SER A 75 14.67 -12.02 9.43
CA SER A 75 14.79 -11.92 7.97
C SER A 75 15.14 -10.51 7.48
N ARG A 76 15.07 -9.51 8.37
CA ARG A 76 15.45 -8.11 8.11
C ARG A 76 15.94 -7.44 9.40
N ASP A 77 16.96 -6.61 9.29
CA ASP A 77 17.41 -5.79 10.43
C ASP A 77 16.36 -4.73 10.82
N PRO A 78 16.28 -4.35 12.11
CA PRO A 78 15.45 -3.23 12.55
C PRO A 78 15.86 -1.94 11.81
N LEU A 79 14.87 -1.15 11.40
CA LEU A 79 15.08 0.18 10.79
C LEU A 79 15.55 1.21 11.82
#